data_AF-A0A3D0M4J5-F1
#
_entry.id   AF-A0A3D0M4J5-F1
#
_cell.length_a   1.000
_cell.length_b   1.000
_cell.length_c   1.000
_cell.angle_alpha   90.00
_cell.angle_beta   90.00
_cell.angle_gamma   90.00
#
_symmetry.space_group_name_H-M   'P 1'
#
loop_
_entity.id
_entity.type
_entity.pdbx_description
1 polymer ?
#
loop_
_entity_poly.entity_id
_entity_poly.type
_entity_poly.pdbx_seq_one_letter_code
_entity_poly.pdbx_strand_id
1 'polypeptide(L)'
;MEQQISAVRNGQAEADLRRQISEIQAQIADARAEYTRRSTTGNNGIEAEAATLRAQINDYASGCDYAEKAVIPRLEAQISRLNTDIEQFRQQWKDTDAQEFPASENICPTCGQKYPPEKQKQIQGDFNDRKARTLEKLESDASEKKKELEKSNKDLTVEKSNLKKRHTSLTDLQSRLDKLTAQIVHPAPFEKTDEHATLNKKLESVQMQLKSISGSTEQRAAMLQEQLSGVTDELDSIQRRTLNKQIVEQQDQRIEDLKNKEASLSFQLATYDKGLALAEKFTMQKAQDIEEKVNGAFRKVRWKLFDTQVNGGINPCCEATV
;
A
#
# COMPACT_ATOMS: atom_id res chain seq x y z
N MET A 1 43.25 2.26 16.25
CA MET A 1 42.19 3.29 16.13
C MET A 1 40.91 2.73 15.52
N GLU A 2 40.95 1.89 14.48
CA GLU A 2 39.74 1.27 13.88
C GLU A 2 38.85 0.50 14.89
N GLN A 3 39.45 -0.32 15.76
CA GLN A 3 38.71 -1.01 16.83
C GLN A 3 38.08 -0.05 17.83
N GLN A 4 38.69 1.12 18.08
CA GLN A 4 38.14 2.13 18.98
C GLN A 4 36.97 2.90 18.33
N ILE A 5 37.04 3.16 17.02
CA ILE A 5 35.92 3.75 16.25
C ILE A 5 34.71 2.80 16.27
N SER A 6 34.95 1.50 16.07
CA SER A 6 33.92 0.46 16.17
C SER A 6 33.30 0.38 17.58
N ALA A 7 34.13 0.39 18.62
CA ALA A 7 33.66 0.34 20.02
C ALA A 7 32.84 1.58 20.42
N VAL A 8 33.20 2.77 19.93
CA VAL A 8 32.45 4.00 20.16
C VAL A 8 31.09 3.94 19.47
N ARG A 9 31.01 3.43 18.23
CA ARG A 9 29.74 3.28 17.48
C ARG A 9 28.82 2.18 18.01
N ASN A 10 29.37 1.12 18.61
CA ASN A 10 28.58 0.02 19.18
C ASN A 10 28.14 0.28 20.63
N GLY A 11 27.98 1.55 21.03
CA GLY A 11 27.73 1.95 22.41
C GLY A 11 26.49 1.27 23.01
N GLN A 12 26.70 0.39 24.00
CA GLN A 12 25.65 -0.29 24.76
C GLN A 12 24.61 0.69 25.34
N ALA A 13 25.05 1.89 25.73
CA ALA A 13 24.17 2.97 26.20
C ALA A 13 23.17 3.46 25.14
N GLU A 14 23.55 3.50 23.85
CA GLU A 14 22.63 3.89 22.78
C GLU A 14 21.57 2.80 22.54
N ALA A 15 22.01 1.53 22.55
CA ALA A 15 21.12 0.38 22.43
C ALA A 15 20.12 0.32 23.60
N ASP A 16 20.56 0.59 24.83
CA ASP A 16 19.70 0.63 26.01
C ASP A 16 18.65 1.74 25.93
N LEU A 17 19.02 2.94 25.46
CA LEU A 17 18.06 4.04 25.28
C LEU A 17 17.05 3.74 24.16
N ARG A 18 17.50 3.14 23.05
CA ARG A 18 16.59 2.67 21.98
C ARG A 18 15.62 1.62 22.51
N ARG A 19 16.08 0.70 23.37
CA ARG A 19 15.22 -0.29 24.02
C ARG A 19 14.19 0.38 24.95
N GLN A 20 14.62 1.34 25.78
CA GLN A 20 13.71 2.10 26.64
C GLN A 20 12.65 2.88 25.85
N ILE A 21 13.02 3.48 24.71
CA ILE A 21 12.06 4.13 23.80
C ILE A 21 10.99 3.13 23.33
N SER A 22 11.40 1.95 22.86
CA SER A 22 10.48 0.91 22.42
C SER A 22 9.58 0.42 23.56
N GLU A 23 10.12 0.26 24.77
CA GLU A 23 9.35 -0.13 25.96
C GLU A 23 8.30 0.93 26.34
N ILE A 24 8.66 2.22 26.32
CA ILE A 24 7.71 3.31 26.60
C ILE A 24 6.64 3.40 25.49
N GLN A 25 7.01 3.20 24.23
CA GLN A 25 6.05 3.18 23.13
C GLN A 25 5.06 2.03 23.27
N ALA A 26 5.52 0.84 23.70
CA ALA A 26 4.64 -0.28 24.03
C ALA A 26 3.70 0.07 25.19
N GLN A 27 4.20 0.69 26.26
CA GLN A 27 3.37 1.16 27.38
C GLN A 27 2.29 2.17 26.94
N ILE A 28 2.63 3.11 26.03
CA ILE A 28 1.65 4.05 25.46
C ILE A 28 0.58 3.30 24.67
N ALA A 29 0.96 2.30 23.87
CA ALA A 29 0.03 1.48 23.10
C ALA A 29 -0.91 0.67 24.01
N ASP A 30 -0.37 0.04 25.04
CA ASP A 30 -1.13 -0.75 26.02
C ASP A 30 -2.11 0.14 26.81
N ALA A 31 -1.64 1.30 27.31
CA ALA A 31 -2.48 2.26 28.02
C ALA A 31 -3.61 2.80 27.13
N ARG A 32 -3.33 3.07 25.84
CA ARG A 32 -4.35 3.47 24.86
C ARG A 32 -5.39 2.36 24.63
N ALA A 33 -4.93 1.12 24.50
CA ALA A 33 -5.82 -0.02 24.31
C ALA A 33 -6.72 -0.23 25.53
N GLU A 34 -6.16 -0.13 26.73
CA GLU A 34 -6.92 -0.24 27.98
C GLU A 34 -7.92 0.92 28.15
N TYR A 35 -7.50 2.16 27.87
CA TYR A 35 -8.38 3.33 27.88
C TYR A 35 -9.59 3.14 26.96
N THR A 36 -9.31 2.72 25.72
CA THR A 36 -10.35 2.44 24.71
C THR A 36 -11.25 1.29 25.15
N ARG A 37 -10.69 0.24 25.74
CA ARG A 37 -11.46 -0.89 26.25
C ARG A 37 -12.39 -0.45 27.37
N ARG A 38 -11.91 0.34 28.34
CA ARG A 38 -12.73 0.85 29.46
C ARG A 38 -13.85 1.76 28.95
N SER A 39 -13.55 2.65 27.99
CA SER A 39 -14.56 3.53 27.39
C SER A 39 -15.65 2.74 26.65
N THR A 40 -15.24 1.75 25.85
CA THR A 40 -16.18 0.99 25.02
C THR A 40 -16.95 -0.04 25.86
N THR A 41 -16.32 -0.67 26.85
CA THR A 41 -16.98 -1.64 27.74
C THR A 41 -18.13 -0.99 28.53
N GLY A 42 -17.97 0.27 28.95
CA GLY A 42 -19.05 1.02 29.62
C GLY A 42 -20.28 1.22 28.73
N ASN A 43 -20.08 1.36 27.42
CA ASN A 43 -21.16 1.61 26.46
C ASN A 43 -21.72 0.33 25.83
N ASN A 44 -21.01 -0.81 25.86
CA ASN A 44 -21.43 -2.05 25.21
C ASN A 44 -22.82 -2.53 25.64
N GLY A 45 -23.12 -2.46 26.94
CA GLY A 45 -24.44 -2.84 27.46
C GLY A 45 -25.55 -1.91 26.96
N ILE A 46 -25.25 -0.59 26.97
CA ILE A 46 -26.16 0.46 26.50
C ILE A 46 -26.43 0.31 25.00
N GLU A 47 -25.41 0.04 24.19
CA GLU A 47 -25.55 -0.19 22.74
C GLU A 47 -26.31 -1.47 22.41
N ALA A 48 -26.10 -2.55 23.17
CA ALA A 48 -26.86 -3.79 23.00
C ALA A 48 -28.35 -3.61 23.31
N GLU A 49 -28.67 -2.89 24.39
CA GLU A 49 -30.04 -2.56 24.73
C GLU A 49 -30.65 -1.57 23.70
N ALA A 50 -29.88 -0.58 23.24
CA ALA A 50 -30.31 0.34 22.19
C ALA A 50 -30.60 -0.39 20.86
N ALA A 51 -29.78 -1.37 20.49
CA ALA A 51 -30.04 -2.22 19.32
C ALA A 51 -31.34 -3.01 19.46
N THR A 52 -31.62 -3.54 20.67
CA THR A 52 -32.87 -4.25 20.96
C THR A 52 -34.08 -3.31 20.85
N LEU A 53 -33.99 -2.09 21.40
CA LEU A 53 -35.04 -1.09 21.28
C LEU A 53 -35.27 -0.66 19.83
N ARG A 54 -34.20 -0.47 19.04
CA ARG A 54 -34.30 -0.15 17.60
C ARG A 54 -35.03 -1.25 16.82
N ALA A 55 -34.75 -2.51 17.11
CA ALA A 55 -35.45 -3.64 16.50
C ALA A 55 -36.95 -3.62 16.86
N GLN A 56 -37.28 -3.42 18.14
CA GLN A 56 -38.67 -3.31 18.58
C GLN A 56 -39.38 -2.12 17.92
N ILE A 57 -38.75 -0.95 17.84
CA ILE A 57 -39.32 0.22 17.16
C ILE A 57 -39.62 -0.11 15.70
N ASN A 58 -38.71 -0.78 15.01
CA ASN A 58 -38.91 -1.17 13.61
C ASN A 58 -40.08 -2.14 13.42
N ASP A 59 -40.23 -3.12 14.31
CA ASP A 59 -41.34 -4.08 14.28
C ASP A 59 -42.69 -3.39 14.53
N TYR A 60 -42.76 -2.50 15.52
CA TYR A 60 -43.95 -1.72 15.81
C TYR A 60 -44.30 -0.75 14.67
N ALA A 61 -43.29 -0.07 14.10
CA ALA A 61 -43.47 0.85 12.98
C ALA A 61 -44.02 0.11 11.75
N SER A 62 -43.43 -1.04 11.42
CA SER A 62 -43.90 -1.90 10.33
C SER A 62 -45.33 -2.40 10.56
N GLY A 63 -45.67 -2.74 11.82
CA GLY A 63 -47.02 -3.13 12.21
C GLY A 63 -48.05 -2.00 12.14
N CYS A 64 -47.67 -0.76 12.46
CA CYS A 64 -48.52 0.42 12.25
C CYS A 64 -48.76 0.65 10.76
N ASP A 65 -47.68 0.68 9.96
CA ASP A 65 -47.73 0.89 8.52
C ASP A 65 -48.63 -0.14 7.82
N TYR A 66 -48.50 -1.42 8.18
CA TYR A 66 -49.35 -2.48 7.63
C TYR A 66 -50.83 -2.30 7.99
N ALA A 67 -51.13 -1.95 9.25
CA ALA A 67 -52.49 -1.72 9.68
C ALA A 67 -53.13 -0.51 8.96
N GLU A 68 -52.39 0.59 8.84
CA GLU A 68 -52.85 1.82 8.18
C GLU A 68 -53.02 1.68 6.67
N LYS A 69 -52.06 1.02 5.99
CA LYS A 69 -52.04 0.97 4.52
C LYS A 69 -52.79 -0.22 3.95
N ALA A 70 -52.94 -1.32 4.69
CA ALA A 70 -53.54 -2.56 4.17
C ALA A 70 -54.82 -2.96 4.92
N VAL A 71 -54.78 -3.07 6.25
CA VAL A 71 -55.89 -3.68 7.01
C VAL A 71 -57.09 -2.74 7.11
N ILE A 72 -56.89 -1.51 7.56
CA ILE A 72 -57.97 -0.52 7.74
C ILE A 72 -58.67 -0.21 6.40
N PRO A 73 -57.95 0.12 5.30
CA PRO A 73 -58.60 0.41 4.02
C PRO A 73 -59.38 -0.77 3.46
N ARG A 74 -58.89 -2.01 3.67
CA ARG A 74 -59.61 -3.22 3.26
C ARG A 74 -60.92 -3.38 4.01
N LEU A 75 -60.92 -3.18 5.33
CA LEU A 75 -62.13 -3.25 6.16
C LEU A 75 -63.12 -2.15 5.78
N GLU A 76 -62.64 -0.92 5.57
CA GLU A 76 -63.47 0.21 5.13
C GLU A 76 -64.11 -0.04 3.76
N ALA A 77 -63.36 -0.58 2.81
CA ALA A 77 -63.88 -0.98 1.50
C ALA A 77 -64.92 -2.11 1.61
N GLN A 78 -64.69 -3.10 2.48
CA GLN A 78 -65.65 -4.17 2.74
C GLN A 78 -66.96 -3.62 3.34
N ILE A 79 -66.86 -2.74 4.33
CA ILE A 79 -68.00 -2.07 4.96
C ILE A 79 -68.80 -1.26 3.91
N SER A 80 -68.11 -0.51 3.05
CA SER A 80 -68.75 0.25 1.96
C SER A 80 -69.52 -0.64 0.99
N ARG A 81 -68.94 -1.79 0.59
CA ARG A 81 -69.61 -2.78 -0.27
C ARG A 81 -70.84 -3.37 0.41
N LEU A 82 -70.70 -3.84 1.65
CA LEU A 82 -71.81 -4.42 2.41
C LEU A 82 -72.98 -3.44 2.60
N ASN A 83 -72.69 -2.16 2.87
CA ASN A 83 -73.72 -1.13 2.94
C ASN A 83 -74.45 -0.95 1.59
N THR A 84 -73.71 -1.02 0.48
CA THR A 84 -74.28 -0.93 -0.87
C THR A 84 -75.18 -2.14 -1.15
N ASP A 85 -74.71 -3.35 -0.85
CA ASP A 85 -75.47 -4.60 -1.05
C ASP A 85 -76.78 -4.59 -0.23
N ILE A 86 -76.71 -4.16 1.04
CA ILE A 86 -77.90 -4.06 1.91
C ILE A 86 -78.91 -3.06 1.35
N GLU A 87 -78.47 -1.93 0.82
CA GLU A 87 -79.38 -0.96 0.21
C GLU A 87 -79.98 -1.47 -1.11
N GLN A 88 -79.21 -2.22 -1.90
CA GLN A 88 -79.72 -2.90 -3.09
C GLN A 88 -80.79 -3.94 -2.72
N PHE A 89 -80.56 -4.75 -1.69
CA PHE A 89 -81.57 -5.70 -1.22
C PHE A 89 -82.83 -5.01 -0.71
N ARG A 90 -82.70 -3.87 0.00
CA ARG A 90 -83.86 -3.06 0.41
C ARG A 90 -84.65 -2.55 -0.79
N GLN A 91 -83.97 -2.09 -1.83
CA GLN A 91 -84.64 -1.61 -3.04
C GLN A 91 -85.33 -2.76 -3.78
N GLN A 92 -84.64 -3.89 -3.97
CA GLN A 92 -85.21 -5.10 -4.59
C GLN A 92 -86.42 -5.63 -3.82
N TRP A 93 -86.36 -5.59 -2.49
CA TRP A 93 -87.48 -5.98 -1.63
C TRP A 93 -88.68 -5.05 -1.86
N LYS A 94 -88.48 -3.72 -1.85
CA LYS A 94 -89.55 -2.75 -2.12
C LYS A 94 -90.15 -2.94 -3.51
N ASP A 95 -89.30 -3.13 -4.52
CA ASP A 95 -89.74 -3.33 -5.90
C ASP A 95 -90.54 -4.63 -6.04
N THR A 96 -90.12 -5.71 -5.36
CA THR A 96 -90.83 -7.00 -5.36
C THR A 96 -92.15 -6.91 -4.60
N ASP A 97 -92.17 -6.24 -3.44
CA ASP A 97 -93.37 -6.04 -2.64
C ASP A 97 -94.42 -5.18 -3.36
N ALA A 98 -93.98 -4.19 -4.15
CA ALA A 98 -94.85 -3.37 -4.99
C ALA A 98 -95.45 -4.10 -6.22
N GLN A 99 -94.97 -5.32 -6.56
CA GLN A 99 -95.52 -6.07 -7.69
C GLN A 99 -96.93 -6.56 -7.39
N GLU A 100 -97.86 -6.19 -8.27
CA GLU A 100 -99.24 -6.69 -8.26
C GLU A 100 -99.43 -7.80 -9.31
N PHE A 101 -100.40 -8.68 -9.09
CA PHE A 101 -100.70 -9.75 -10.04
C PHE A 101 -101.23 -9.15 -11.36
N PRO A 102 -100.56 -9.36 -12.51
CA PRO A 102 -100.96 -8.72 -13.75
C PRO A 102 -102.25 -9.37 -14.29
N ALA A 103 -103.26 -8.55 -14.62
CA ALA A 103 -104.49 -9.07 -15.20
C ALA A 103 -104.27 -9.81 -16.54
N SER A 104 -103.18 -9.53 -17.26
CA SER A 104 -102.75 -10.22 -18.47
C SER A 104 -102.34 -11.68 -18.23
N GLU A 105 -101.90 -12.06 -17.02
CA GLU A 105 -101.54 -13.45 -16.70
C GLU A 105 -102.77 -14.38 -16.65
N ASN A 106 -103.99 -13.83 -16.56
CA ASN A 106 -105.23 -14.59 -16.69
C ASN A 106 -105.58 -14.98 -18.14
N ILE A 107 -104.80 -14.53 -19.13
CA ILE A 107 -105.04 -14.75 -20.55
C ILE A 107 -103.98 -15.71 -21.08
N CYS A 108 -104.41 -16.75 -21.79
CA CYS A 108 -103.50 -17.68 -22.46
C CYS A 108 -102.71 -16.96 -23.56
N PRO A 109 -101.37 -16.94 -23.53
CA PRO A 109 -100.56 -16.22 -24.51
C PRO A 109 -100.62 -16.87 -25.90
N THR A 110 -101.00 -18.15 -25.99
CA THR A 110 -101.03 -18.91 -27.25
C THR A 110 -102.35 -18.73 -28.01
N CYS A 111 -103.48 -18.63 -27.31
CA CYS A 111 -104.81 -18.57 -27.94
C CYS A 111 -105.64 -17.32 -27.58
N GLY A 112 -105.16 -16.46 -26.68
CA GLY A 112 -105.83 -15.22 -26.28
C GLY A 112 -107.09 -15.41 -25.42
N GLN A 113 -107.44 -16.65 -25.07
CA GLN A 113 -108.61 -16.95 -24.23
C GLN A 113 -108.28 -16.81 -22.75
N LYS A 114 -109.26 -16.32 -21.96
CA LYS A 114 -109.15 -16.27 -20.49
C LYS A 114 -109.13 -17.69 -19.93
N TYR A 115 -108.24 -17.96 -18.97
CA TYR A 115 -108.20 -19.24 -18.29
C TYR A 115 -109.49 -19.51 -17.49
N PRO A 116 -109.88 -20.77 -17.26
CA PRO A 116 -110.97 -21.10 -16.34
C PRO A 116 -110.72 -20.59 -14.91
N PRO A 117 -111.76 -20.33 -14.10
CA PRO A 117 -111.62 -19.77 -12.76
C PRO A 117 -110.67 -20.53 -11.83
N GLU A 118 -110.67 -21.87 -11.90
CA GLU A 118 -109.77 -22.72 -11.11
C GLU A 118 -108.29 -22.49 -11.49
N LYS A 119 -108.01 -22.37 -12.79
CA LYS A 119 -106.67 -22.13 -13.30
C LYS A 119 -106.19 -20.70 -13.06
N GLN A 120 -107.09 -19.71 -13.07
CA GLN A 120 -106.77 -18.34 -12.64
C GLN A 120 -106.36 -18.28 -11.16
N LYS A 121 -107.11 -18.97 -10.28
CA LYS A 121 -106.76 -19.08 -8.85
C LYS A 121 -105.40 -19.74 -8.64
N GLN A 122 -105.10 -20.80 -9.40
CA GLN A 122 -103.80 -21.47 -9.35
C GLN A 122 -102.67 -20.52 -9.78
N ILE A 123 -102.80 -19.83 -10.91
CA ILE A 123 -101.79 -18.89 -11.42
C ILE A 123 -101.54 -17.75 -10.43
N GLN A 124 -102.61 -17.20 -9.84
CA GLN A 124 -102.50 -16.17 -8.81
C GLN A 124 -101.84 -16.70 -7.53
N GLY A 125 -102.15 -17.93 -7.13
CA GLY A 125 -101.46 -18.63 -6.03
C GLY A 125 -99.97 -18.80 -6.30
N ASP A 126 -99.60 -19.29 -7.48
CA ASP A 126 -98.21 -19.47 -7.90
C ASP A 126 -97.45 -18.13 -7.98
N PHE A 127 -98.11 -17.03 -8.35
CA PHE A 127 -97.53 -15.68 -8.29
C PHE A 127 -97.25 -15.26 -6.85
N ASN A 128 -98.24 -15.38 -5.96
CA ASN A 128 -98.08 -15.02 -4.55
C ASN A 128 -97.01 -15.87 -3.85
N ASP A 129 -96.97 -17.18 -4.14
CA ASP A 129 -95.97 -18.10 -3.62
C ASP A 129 -94.56 -17.75 -4.10
N ARG A 130 -94.39 -17.41 -5.39
CA ARG A 130 -93.10 -16.97 -5.93
C ARG A 130 -92.67 -15.64 -5.31
N LYS A 131 -93.58 -14.67 -5.22
CA LYS A 131 -93.33 -13.38 -4.58
C LYS A 131 -92.91 -13.55 -3.12
N ALA A 132 -93.64 -14.34 -2.35
CA ALA A 132 -93.34 -14.63 -0.94
C ALA A 132 -91.95 -15.28 -0.78
N ARG A 133 -91.62 -16.29 -1.59
CA ARG A 133 -90.29 -16.93 -1.56
C ARG A 133 -89.16 -15.97 -1.93
N THR A 134 -89.37 -15.10 -2.91
CA THR A 134 -88.38 -14.08 -3.28
C THR A 134 -88.17 -13.08 -2.15
N LEU A 135 -89.24 -12.59 -1.52
CA LEU A 135 -89.15 -11.67 -0.38
C LEU A 135 -88.41 -12.32 0.81
N GLU A 136 -88.76 -13.56 1.16
CA GLU A 136 -88.10 -14.31 2.23
C GLU A 136 -86.60 -14.50 1.96
N LYS A 137 -86.23 -14.81 0.71
CA LYS A 137 -84.84 -14.92 0.31
C LYS A 137 -84.09 -13.58 0.43
N LEU A 138 -84.68 -12.50 -0.05
CA LEU A 138 -84.09 -11.15 0.04
C LEU A 138 -83.88 -10.73 1.50
N GLU A 139 -84.83 -11.04 2.38
CA GLU A 139 -84.69 -10.79 3.82
C GLU A 139 -83.58 -11.61 4.46
N SER A 140 -83.46 -12.89 4.11
CA SER A 140 -82.39 -13.77 4.59
C SER A 140 -81.02 -13.26 4.14
N ASP A 141 -80.85 -12.99 2.84
CA ASP A 141 -79.59 -12.51 2.26
C ASP A 141 -79.19 -11.15 2.86
N ALA A 142 -80.15 -10.23 3.03
CA ALA A 142 -79.91 -8.94 3.68
C ALA A 142 -79.54 -9.09 5.17
N SER A 143 -80.16 -10.03 5.88
CA SER A 143 -79.86 -10.34 7.28
C SER A 143 -78.44 -10.89 7.45
N GLU A 144 -78.00 -11.77 6.55
CA GLU A 144 -76.63 -12.28 6.52
C GLU A 144 -75.62 -11.15 6.25
N LYS A 145 -75.86 -10.31 5.25
CA LYS A 145 -75.01 -9.13 4.98
C LYS A 145 -74.95 -8.15 6.14
N LYS A 146 -76.05 -7.97 6.86
CA LYS A 146 -76.06 -7.13 8.07
C LYS A 146 -75.18 -7.72 9.18
N LYS A 147 -75.20 -9.04 9.39
CA LYS A 147 -74.30 -9.70 10.35
C LYS A 147 -72.83 -9.56 9.95
N GLU A 148 -72.51 -9.73 8.66
CA GLU A 148 -71.17 -9.49 8.12
C GLU A 148 -70.73 -8.04 8.36
N LEU A 149 -71.62 -7.07 8.12
CA LEU A 149 -71.37 -5.64 8.34
C LEU A 149 -71.08 -5.33 9.81
N GLU A 150 -71.87 -5.88 10.73
CA GLU A 150 -71.65 -5.71 12.17
C GLU A 150 -70.30 -6.28 12.61
N LYS A 151 -69.90 -7.43 12.06
CA LYS A 151 -68.58 -8.03 12.32
C LYS A 151 -67.47 -7.14 11.77
N SER A 152 -67.54 -6.72 10.51
CA SER A 152 -66.51 -5.85 9.90
C SER A 152 -66.37 -4.52 10.63
N ASN A 153 -67.46 -3.93 11.12
CA ASN A 153 -67.40 -2.71 11.94
C ASN A 153 -66.71 -2.94 13.30
N LYS A 154 -66.96 -4.08 13.95
CA LYS A 154 -66.27 -4.47 15.19
C LYS A 154 -64.78 -4.66 14.94
N ASP A 155 -64.42 -5.39 13.88
CA ASP A 155 -63.03 -5.64 13.50
C ASP A 155 -62.31 -4.32 13.19
N LEU A 156 -62.93 -3.40 12.46
CA LEU A 156 -62.39 -2.06 12.18
C LEU A 156 -62.15 -1.25 13.46
N THR A 157 -63.09 -1.32 14.40
CA THR A 157 -62.96 -0.61 15.69
C THR A 157 -61.81 -1.17 16.53
N VAL A 158 -61.68 -2.49 16.57
CA VAL A 158 -60.59 -3.18 17.25
C VAL A 158 -59.24 -2.83 16.62
N GLU A 159 -59.14 -2.87 15.29
CA GLU A 159 -57.89 -2.53 14.59
C GLU A 159 -57.49 -1.06 14.78
N LYS A 160 -58.44 -0.12 14.73
CA LYS A 160 -58.16 1.30 15.03
C LYS A 160 -57.69 1.51 16.47
N SER A 161 -58.26 0.77 17.42
CA SER A 161 -57.82 0.79 18.83
C SER A 161 -56.41 0.20 19.00
N ASN A 162 -56.13 -0.94 18.35
CA ASN A 162 -54.82 -1.58 18.37
C ASN A 162 -53.75 -0.69 17.73
N LEU A 163 -54.06 -0.05 16.60
CA LEU A 163 -53.17 0.91 15.95
C LEU A 163 -52.81 2.07 16.89
N LYS A 164 -53.81 2.64 17.58
CA LYS A 164 -53.56 3.70 18.57
C LYS A 164 -52.64 3.24 19.69
N LYS A 165 -52.85 2.02 20.22
CA LYS A 165 -51.97 1.44 21.24
C LYS A 165 -50.54 1.23 20.72
N ARG A 166 -50.38 0.71 19.49
CA ARG A 166 -49.06 0.54 18.86
C ARG A 166 -48.33 1.86 18.69
N HIS A 167 -49.02 2.93 18.27
CA HIS A 167 -48.45 4.27 18.20
C HIS A 167 -47.97 4.76 19.56
N THR A 168 -48.78 4.61 20.62
CA THR A 168 -48.35 4.97 21.97
C THR A 168 -47.11 4.18 22.41
N SER A 169 -47.06 2.87 22.15
CA SER A 169 -45.89 2.03 22.45
C SER A 169 -44.67 2.45 21.65
N LEU A 170 -44.82 2.82 20.39
CA LEU A 170 -43.75 3.31 19.54
C LEU A 170 -43.14 4.61 20.07
N THR A 171 -43.98 5.56 20.51
CA THR A 171 -43.52 6.79 21.16
C THR A 171 -42.79 6.52 22.47
N ASP A 172 -43.27 5.58 23.30
CA ASP A 172 -42.58 5.18 24.54
C ASP A 172 -41.21 4.56 24.26
N LEU A 173 -41.14 3.63 23.29
CA LEU A 173 -39.89 2.98 22.89
C LEU A 173 -38.87 3.99 22.34
N GLN A 174 -39.32 4.96 21.54
CA GLN A 174 -38.47 6.05 21.06
C GLN A 174 -37.95 6.90 22.23
N SER A 175 -38.81 7.28 23.17
CA SER A 175 -38.38 8.04 24.36
C SER A 175 -37.37 7.26 25.21
N ARG A 176 -37.55 5.94 25.35
CA ARG A 176 -36.61 5.06 26.05
C ARG A 176 -35.28 4.98 25.31
N LEU A 177 -35.29 4.86 23.98
CA LEU A 177 -34.08 4.87 23.16
C LEU A 177 -33.32 6.19 23.30
N ASP A 178 -34.02 7.33 23.27
CA ASP A 178 -33.40 8.64 23.44
C ASP A 178 -32.73 8.79 24.82
N LYS A 179 -33.43 8.37 25.89
CA LYS A 179 -32.88 8.38 27.25
C LYS A 179 -31.68 7.45 27.42
N LEU A 180 -31.70 6.30 26.75
CA LEU A 180 -30.63 5.31 26.82
C LEU A 180 -29.39 5.79 26.05
N THR A 181 -29.58 6.31 24.83
CA THR A 181 -28.50 6.84 24.01
C THR A 181 -27.86 8.09 24.62
N ALA A 182 -28.62 8.91 25.35
CA ALA A 182 -28.07 10.04 26.12
C ALA A 182 -27.14 9.63 27.27
N GLN A 183 -27.16 8.35 27.70
CA GLN A 183 -26.24 7.83 28.72
C GLN A 183 -24.92 7.33 28.14
N ILE A 184 -24.78 7.27 26.81
CA ILE A 184 -23.54 6.88 26.14
C ILE A 184 -22.47 7.93 26.46
N VAL A 185 -21.41 7.50 27.14
CA VAL A 185 -20.30 8.38 27.48
C VAL A 185 -19.35 8.42 26.28
N HIS A 186 -19.03 9.62 25.82
CA HIS A 186 -17.96 9.85 24.85
C HIS A 186 -16.74 10.41 25.58
N PRO A 187 -15.85 9.54 26.09
CA PRO A 187 -14.66 10.03 26.77
C PRO A 187 -13.78 10.83 25.80
N ALA A 188 -12.99 11.74 26.37
CA ALA A 188 -12.01 12.50 25.61
C ALA A 188 -10.99 11.56 24.92
N PRO A 189 -10.31 12.01 23.86
CA PRO A 189 -9.21 11.24 23.28
C PRO A 189 -8.14 10.92 24.33
N PHE A 190 -7.56 9.71 24.25
CA PHE A 190 -6.51 9.24 25.16
C PHE A 190 -5.35 10.24 25.28
N GLU A 191 -5.04 10.95 24.20
CA GLU A 191 -3.97 11.95 24.11
C GLU A 191 -4.16 13.13 25.08
N LYS A 192 -5.40 13.36 25.55
CA LYS A 192 -5.74 14.41 26.54
C LYS A 192 -5.69 13.93 27.99
N THR A 193 -5.31 12.67 28.24
CA THR A 193 -5.23 12.12 29.59
C THR A 193 -3.88 12.45 30.25
N ASP A 194 -3.87 12.54 31.58
CA ASP A 194 -2.65 12.73 32.37
C ASP A 194 -1.68 11.55 32.22
N GLU A 195 -2.21 10.34 32.00
CA GLU A 195 -1.43 9.14 31.75
C GLU A 195 -0.63 9.24 30.45
N HIS A 196 -1.27 9.62 29.34
CA HIS A 196 -0.59 9.89 28.08
C HIS A 196 0.45 11.01 28.24
N ALA A 197 0.08 12.12 28.89
CA ALA A 197 1.00 13.23 29.11
C ALA A 197 2.25 12.79 29.90
N THR A 198 2.09 11.91 30.88
CA THR A 198 3.19 11.38 31.70
C THR A 198 4.10 10.46 30.88
N LEU A 199 3.53 9.51 30.13
CA LEU A 199 4.31 8.60 29.28
C LEU A 199 5.01 9.33 28.14
N ASN A 200 4.34 10.30 27.51
CA ASN A 200 4.92 11.09 26.43
C ASN A 200 6.09 11.96 26.93
N LYS A 201 5.99 12.57 28.12
CA LYS A 201 7.13 13.28 28.75
C LYS A 201 8.33 12.36 29.00
N LYS A 202 8.09 11.11 29.43
CA LYS A 202 9.17 10.11 29.59
C LYS A 202 9.82 9.78 28.24
N LEU A 203 9.00 9.56 27.21
CA LEU A 203 9.48 9.30 25.85
C LEU A 203 10.36 10.43 25.32
N GLU A 204 9.89 11.68 25.42
CA GLU A 204 10.62 12.88 25.00
C GLU A 204 11.97 13.02 25.74
N SER A 205 11.99 12.75 27.05
CA SER A 205 13.21 12.78 27.86
C SER A 205 14.25 11.76 27.37
N VAL A 206 13.85 10.50 27.16
CA VAL A 206 14.76 9.44 26.67
C VAL A 206 15.21 9.71 25.24
N GLN A 207 14.35 10.25 24.38
CA GLN A 207 14.72 10.68 23.02
C GLN A 207 15.75 11.82 23.02
N MET A 208 15.61 12.80 23.92
CA MET A 208 16.62 13.85 24.08
C MET A 208 17.97 13.29 24.55
N GLN A 209 17.97 12.34 25.50
CA GLN A 209 19.19 11.67 25.96
C GLN A 209 19.87 10.90 24.81
N LEU A 210 19.08 10.17 24.02
CA LEU A 210 19.59 9.44 22.84
C LEU A 210 20.25 10.39 21.84
N LYS A 211 19.59 11.53 21.54
CA LYS A 211 20.12 12.55 20.63
C LYS A 211 21.42 13.16 21.13
N SER A 212 21.53 13.41 22.44
CA SER A 212 22.75 13.94 23.04
C SER A 212 23.92 12.94 22.96
N ILE A 213 23.66 11.67 23.26
CA ILE A 213 24.71 10.64 23.25
C ILE A 213 25.16 10.33 21.82
N SER A 214 24.23 10.10 20.90
CA SER A 214 24.54 9.85 19.48
C SER A 214 25.37 10.98 18.87
N GLY A 215 25.02 12.25 19.11
CA GLY A 215 25.81 13.39 18.64
C GLY A 215 27.24 13.42 19.20
N SER A 216 27.41 13.13 20.50
CA SER A 216 28.74 13.07 21.12
C SER A 216 29.59 11.90 20.60
N THR A 217 28.95 10.77 20.34
CA THR A 217 29.57 9.56 19.79
C THR A 217 30.05 9.78 18.36
N GLU A 218 29.22 10.38 17.51
CA GLU A 218 29.58 10.73 16.13
C GLU A 218 30.74 11.72 16.07
N GLN A 219 30.74 12.75 16.92
CA GLN A 219 31.82 13.71 16.98
C GLN A 219 33.15 13.05 17.38
N ARG A 220 33.12 12.15 18.38
CA ARG A 220 34.32 11.41 18.81
C ARG A 220 34.81 10.42 17.75
N ALA A 221 33.90 9.76 17.05
CA ALA A 221 34.25 8.89 15.92
C ALA A 221 34.90 9.67 14.78
N ALA A 222 34.40 10.87 14.45
CA ALA A 222 34.98 11.73 13.43
C ALA A 222 36.41 12.17 13.79
N MET A 223 36.65 12.56 15.04
CA MET A 223 38.01 12.91 15.50
C MET A 223 38.99 11.75 15.39
N LEU A 224 38.58 10.53 15.77
CA LEU A 224 39.42 9.33 15.63
C LEU A 224 39.67 8.96 14.16
N GLN A 225 38.69 9.20 13.28
CA GLN A 225 38.81 8.97 11.84
C GLN A 225 39.86 9.93 11.23
N GLU A 226 39.83 11.20 11.62
CA GLU A 226 40.79 12.23 11.19
C GLU A 226 42.22 11.93 11.68
N GLN A 227 42.35 11.45 12.92
CA GLN A 227 43.65 10.99 13.43
C GLN A 227 44.17 9.79 12.67
N LEU A 228 43.30 8.84 12.32
CA LEU A 228 43.68 7.66 11.54
C LEU A 228 44.15 8.06 10.14
N SER A 229 43.44 8.95 9.44
CA SER A 229 43.87 9.42 8.12
C SER A 229 45.22 10.13 8.17
N GLY A 230 45.46 10.98 9.18
CA GLY A 230 46.76 11.64 9.35
C GLY A 230 47.91 10.64 9.54
N VAL A 231 47.71 9.60 10.37
CA VAL A 231 48.73 8.56 10.58
C VAL A 231 48.95 7.72 9.31
N THR A 232 47.89 7.43 8.55
CA THR A 232 47.99 6.70 7.28
C THR A 232 48.78 7.51 6.24
N ASP A 233 48.53 8.81 6.13
CA ASP A 233 49.26 9.68 5.21
C ASP A 233 50.75 9.78 5.56
N GLU A 234 51.07 9.85 6.85
CA GLU A 234 52.46 9.81 7.34
C GLU A 234 53.14 8.48 7.00
N LEU A 235 52.44 7.36 7.18
CA LEU A 235 52.95 6.04 6.86
C LEU A 235 53.25 5.91 5.36
N ASP A 236 52.33 6.35 4.50
CA ASP A 236 52.49 6.35 3.04
C ASP A 236 53.69 7.21 2.60
N SER A 237 53.87 8.37 3.23
CA SER A 237 55.03 9.24 3.00
C SER A 237 56.36 8.54 3.35
N ILE A 238 56.41 7.86 4.49
CA ILE A 238 57.60 7.09 4.92
C ILE A 238 57.86 5.91 3.97
N GLN A 239 56.82 5.20 3.53
CA GLN A 239 56.95 4.10 2.57
C GLN A 239 57.51 4.59 1.23
N ARG A 240 57.01 5.72 0.70
CA ARG A 240 57.55 6.34 -0.51
C ARG A 240 59.03 6.71 -0.36
N ARG A 241 59.42 7.29 0.78
CA ARG A 241 60.84 7.60 1.07
C ARG A 241 61.70 6.36 1.10
N THR A 242 61.19 5.27 1.69
CA THR A 242 61.90 3.99 1.78
C THR A 242 62.11 3.37 0.40
N LEU A 243 61.07 3.37 -0.45
CA LEU A 243 61.17 2.90 -1.84
C LEU A 243 62.15 3.74 -2.65
N ASN A 244 62.10 5.07 -2.52
CA ASN A 244 63.05 5.97 -3.19
C ASN A 244 64.49 5.69 -2.76
N LYS A 245 64.73 5.37 -1.49
CA LYS A 245 66.06 5.01 -1.00
C LYS A 245 66.59 3.74 -1.69
N GLN A 246 65.77 2.71 -1.83
CA GLN A 246 66.15 1.48 -2.54
C GLN A 246 66.47 1.75 -4.02
N ILE A 247 65.71 2.63 -4.68
CA ILE A 247 65.97 3.03 -6.06
C ILE A 247 67.33 3.75 -6.17
N VAL A 248 67.64 4.65 -5.24
CA VAL A 248 68.93 5.36 -5.22
C VAL A 248 70.09 4.38 -5.06
N GLU A 249 70.00 3.44 -4.12
CA GLU A 249 71.04 2.41 -3.91
C GLU A 249 71.27 1.54 -5.17
N GLN A 250 70.20 1.17 -5.88
CA GLN A 250 70.31 0.45 -7.16
C GLN A 250 70.96 1.30 -8.26
N GLN A 251 70.66 2.60 -8.32
CA GLN A 251 71.28 3.50 -9.29
C GLN A 251 72.76 3.71 -9.02
N ASP A 252 73.16 3.85 -7.75
CA ASP A 252 74.57 3.99 -7.35
C ASP A 252 75.38 2.76 -7.76
N GLN A 253 74.86 1.55 -7.52
CA GLN A 253 75.49 0.32 -7.97
C GLN A 253 75.64 0.28 -9.50
N ARG A 254 74.59 0.71 -10.23
CA ARG A 254 74.63 0.77 -11.69
C ARG A 254 75.66 1.78 -12.21
N ILE A 255 75.84 2.90 -11.51
CA ILE A 255 76.86 3.91 -11.84
C ILE A 255 78.27 3.31 -11.67
N GLU A 256 78.53 2.59 -10.58
CA GLU A 256 79.82 1.91 -10.39
C GLU A 256 80.11 0.88 -11.47
N ASP A 257 79.13 0.04 -11.82
CA ASP A 257 79.28 -0.95 -12.89
C ASP A 257 79.63 -0.29 -14.24
N LEU A 258 78.97 0.83 -14.55
CA LEU A 258 79.22 1.59 -15.78
C LEU A 258 80.63 2.20 -15.78
N LYS A 259 81.09 2.77 -14.66
CA LYS A 259 82.47 3.29 -14.53
C LYS A 259 83.52 2.20 -14.72
N ASN A 260 83.30 1.02 -14.13
CA ASN A 260 84.21 -0.12 -14.30
C ASN A 260 84.26 -0.58 -15.76
N LYS A 261 83.11 -0.57 -16.45
CA LYS A 261 83.04 -0.91 -17.87
C LYS A 261 83.74 0.13 -18.75
N GLU A 262 83.57 1.41 -18.46
CA GLU A 262 84.26 2.52 -19.13
C GLU A 262 85.79 2.39 -19.00
N ALA A 263 86.29 2.10 -17.80
CA ALA A 263 87.71 1.88 -17.56
C ALA A 263 88.27 0.68 -18.35
N SER A 264 87.53 -0.45 -18.36
CA SER A 264 87.92 -1.64 -19.13
C SER A 264 87.96 -1.38 -20.64
N LEU A 265 86.95 -0.69 -21.17
CA LEU A 265 86.88 -0.33 -22.59
C LEU A 265 88.01 0.65 -22.96
N SER A 266 88.32 1.62 -22.10
CA SER A 266 89.44 2.56 -22.31
C SER A 266 90.78 1.84 -22.40
N PHE A 267 91.00 0.82 -21.56
CA PHE A 267 92.21 -0.01 -21.63
C PHE A 267 92.28 -0.85 -22.92
N GLN A 268 91.16 -1.43 -23.35
CA GLN A 268 91.09 -2.15 -24.63
C GLN A 268 91.39 -1.23 -25.81
N LEU A 269 90.83 -0.02 -25.80
CA LEU A 269 91.05 0.99 -26.83
C LEU A 269 92.55 1.36 -26.93
N ALA A 270 93.18 1.66 -25.80
CA ALA A 270 94.62 1.93 -25.76
C ALA A 270 95.48 0.74 -26.25
N THR A 271 95.02 -0.49 -25.99
CA THR A 271 95.69 -1.70 -26.50
C THR A 271 95.57 -1.82 -28.02
N TYR A 272 94.38 -1.54 -28.57
CA TYR A 272 94.16 -1.53 -30.01
C TYR A 272 94.95 -0.42 -30.70
N ASP A 273 95.00 0.79 -30.13
CA ASP A 273 95.81 1.90 -30.67
C ASP A 273 97.29 1.54 -30.74
N LYS A 274 97.82 0.89 -29.69
CA LYS A 274 99.20 0.39 -29.69
C LYS A 274 99.42 -0.68 -30.75
N GLY A 275 98.45 -1.58 -30.93
CA GLY A 275 98.47 -2.60 -31.97
C GLY A 275 98.47 -2.00 -33.38
N LEU A 276 97.64 -0.98 -33.61
CA LEU A 276 97.55 -0.25 -34.88
C LEU A 276 98.89 0.42 -35.21
N ALA A 277 99.48 1.14 -34.24
CA ALA A 277 100.78 1.78 -34.39
C ALA A 277 101.91 0.76 -34.67
N LEU A 278 101.85 -0.44 -34.09
CA LEU A 278 102.82 -1.50 -34.36
C LEU A 278 102.65 -2.07 -35.78
N ALA A 279 101.41 -2.26 -36.24
CA ALA A 279 101.12 -2.74 -37.60
C ALA A 279 101.59 -1.73 -38.67
N GLU A 280 101.41 -0.44 -38.42
CA GLU A 280 101.93 0.65 -39.26
C GLU A 280 103.46 0.60 -39.33
N LYS A 281 104.15 0.48 -38.18
CA LYS A 281 105.62 0.34 -38.15
C LYS A 281 106.12 -0.90 -38.88
N PHE A 282 105.44 -2.04 -38.74
CA PHE A 282 105.78 -3.25 -39.48
C PHE A 282 105.64 -3.06 -40.99
N THR A 283 104.58 -2.38 -41.42
CA THR A 283 104.37 -2.03 -42.83
C THR A 283 105.51 -1.14 -43.34
N MET A 284 105.96 -0.17 -42.53
CA MET A 284 107.16 0.64 -42.79
C MET A 284 108.42 -0.17 -42.96
N GLN A 285 108.72 -1.05 -42.01
CA GLN A 285 109.92 -1.87 -42.08
C GLN A 285 109.89 -2.79 -43.31
N LYS A 286 108.75 -3.44 -43.60
CA LYS A 286 108.61 -4.33 -44.74
C LYS A 286 108.85 -3.61 -46.07
N ALA A 287 108.36 -2.38 -46.22
CA ALA A 287 108.60 -1.58 -47.42
C ALA A 287 110.10 -1.25 -47.58
N GLN A 288 110.77 -0.86 -46.49
CA GLN A 288 112.21 -0.61 -46.48
C GLN A 288 113.01 -1.87 -46.84
N ASP A 289 112.70 -3.02 -46.24
CA ASP A 289 113.39 -4.28 -46.51
C ASP A 289 113.25 -4.71 -47.99
N ILE A 290 112.07 -4.51 -48.59
CA ILE A 290 111.83 -4.76 -50.01
C ILE A 290 112.69 -3.82 -50.87
N GLU A 291 112.68 -2.53 -50.56
CA GLU A 291 113.46 -1.52 -51.29
C GLU A 291 114.97 -1.78 -51.18
N GLU A 292 115.49 -2.10 -49.99
CA GLU A 292 116.89 -2.49 -49.77
C GLU A 292 117.26 -3.75 -50.56
N LYS A 293 116.42 -4.79 -50.54
CA LYS A 293 116.67 -6.04 -51.26
C LYS A 293 116.67 -5.84 -52.77
N VAL A 294 115.75 -5.04 -53.30
CA VAL A 294 115.75 -4.66 -54.73
C VAL A 294 117.02 -3.89 -55.05
N ASN A 295 117.37 -2.89 -54.25
CA ASN A 295 118.58 -2.09 -54.43
C ASN A 295 119.89 -2.87 -54.31
N GLY A 296 119.91 -3.99 -53.59
CA GLY A 296 121.04 -4.92 -53.54
C GLY A 296 121.30 -5.64 -54.87
N ALA A 297 120.28 -5.79 -55.73
CA ALA A 297 120.41 -6.45 -57.03
C ALA A 297 120.95 -5.53 -58.14
N PHE A 298 120.98 -4.21 -57.93
CA PHE A 298 121.44 -3.22 -58.92
C PHE A 298 122.73 -2.54 -58.47
N ARG A 299 123.74 -2.44 -59.35
CA ARG A 299 125.04 -1.83 -59.03
C ARG A 299 125.17 -0.33 -59.35
N LYS A 300 124.38 0.19 -60.29
CA LYS A 300 124.52 1.56 -60.83
C LYS A 300 123.31 2.46 -60.61
N VAL A 301 122.18 1.89 -60.21
CA VAL A 301 120.90 2.60 -60.06
C VAL A 301 120.32 2.18 -58.72
N ARG A 302 119.83 3.14 -57.96
CA ARG A 302 118.99 2.94 -56.78
C ARG A 302 117.53 3.18 -57.16
N TRP A 303 116.61 2.46 -56.55
CA TRP A 303 115.18 2.54 -56.76
C TRP A 303 114.54 3.00 -55.47
N LYS A 304 113.75 4.06 -55.54
CA LYS A 304 112.79 4.44 -54.51
C LYS A 304 111.47 3.78 -54.87
N LEU A 305 111.06 2.78 -54.09
CA LEU A 305 109.85 1.98 -54.34
C LEU A 305 108.69 2.41 -53.45
N PHE A 306 108.95 3.20 -52.42
CA PHE A 306 107.94 3.63 -51.48
C PHE A 306 108.17 5.09 -51.04
N ASP A 307 107.08 5.83 -50.85
CA ASP A 307 107.10 7.20 -50.32
C ASP A 307 106.33 7.29 -49.00
N THR A 308 106.87 8.05 -48.05
CA THR A 308 106.27 8.21 -46.71
C THR A 308 105.28 9.37 -46.73
N GLN A 309 104.02 9.09 -46.42
CA GLN A 309 102.97 10.09 -46.31
C GLN A 309 103.04 10.85 -44.97
N VAL A 310 102.42 12.04 -44.92
CA VAL A 310 102.44 12.94 -43.75
C VAL A 310 101.79 12.30 -42.50
N ASN A 311 100.87 11.36 -42.70
CA ASN A 311 100.22 10.57 -41.64
C ASN A 311 101.03 9.34 -41.21
N GLY A 312 102.27 9.16 -41.68
CA GLY A 312 103.11 8.00 -41.37
C GLY A 312 102.78 6.73 -42.18
N GLY A 313 101.78 6.78 -43.06
CA GLY A 313 101.48 5.71 -44.01
C GLY A 313 102.49 5.66 -45.16
N ILE A 314 102.49 4.55 -45.90
CA ILE A 314 103.39 4.37 -47.06
C ILE A 314 102.57 4.29 -48.32
N ASN A 315 103.00 5.00 -49.35
CA ASN A 315 102.45 4.90 -50.68
C ASN A 315 103.47 4.25 -51.63
N PRO A 316 103.12 3.18 -52.35
CA PRO A 316 104.01 2.61 -53.36
C PRO A 316 104.35 3.66 -54.43
N CYS A 317 105.63 3.81 -54.75
CA CYS A 317 106.13 4.54 -55.89
C CYS A 317 107.14 3.68 -56.67
N CYS A 318 107.73 4.19 -57.74
CA CYS A 318 108.80 3.49 -58.45
C CYS A 318 109.62 4.50 -59.24
N GLU A 319 110.64 5.03 -58.60
CA GLU A 319 111.49 6.07 -59.15
C GLU A 319 112.95 5.60 -59.19
N ALA A 320 113.59 5.72 -60.35
CA ALA A 320 115.01 5.44 -60.50
C ALA A 320 115.83 6.66 -60.05
N THR A 321 116.74 6.44 -59.12
CA THR A 321 117.73 7.40 -58.60
C THR A 321 119.13 6.88 -58.92
N VAL A 322 120.08 7.77 -59.22
CA VAL A 322 121.45 7.40 -59.65
C VAL A 322 122.44 7.70 -58.54
#